data_AF-A0A970XJ70-F1
#
_entry.id   AF-A0A970XJ70-F1
#
_cell.length_a   1.000
_cell.length_b   1.000
_cell.length_c   1.000
_cell.angle_alpha   90.00
_cell.angle_beta   90.00
_cell.angle_gamma   90.00
#
_symmetry.space_group_name_H-M   'P 1'
#
loop_
_entity.id
_entity.type
_entity.pdbx_description
1 polymer ?
#
loop_
_entity_poly.entity_id
_entity_poly.type
_entity_poly.pdbx_seq_one_letter_code
_entity_poly.pdbx_strand_id
1 'polypeptide(L)'
;APDLIICDESQRIKNPRAAQSKALHRLGDRARYKLILSGTPVSNSPLDLWSQYRFLNPFVFGTSYFQFEKKHAVMGGPTINGKPRKLVGYRDLDGIMERAYSVASRATKADALDLPEKTFENRPVPLSPTEMRAYRQMQHESLVWLGAQEVTAQNVLTRMLRLQQITGGFLKPDEGDGKTQQLGTSKLDALRDIVEDYVLEEGRKLVVFFRFKAEGRAICQMLDEVLKVPQGRPPAYGFIDGSIKQVEREGAVKRFQTSPDSRVFVTNIDTGGLGITLHAASCEVFYSLNFNYAAYAQALDRVHRIGQRHPCHYIHLVAPGTIDEHVLAALEAKQDMAVSLVDNQWKRIFEGG
;
A
#
# COMPACT_ATOMS: atom_id res chain seq x y z
N ALA A 1 -16.66 -2.02 32.79
CA ALA A 1 -15.92 -1.56 31.60
C ALA A 1 -14.64 -2.37 31.52
N PRO A 2 -14.02 -2.58 30.35
CA PRO A 2 -12.76 -3.32 30.29
C PRO A 2 -11.67 -2.64 31.12
N ASP A 3 -10.87 -3.41 31.85
CA ASP A 3 -9.75 -2.87 32.64
C ASP A 3 -8.62 -2.33 31.75
N LEU A 4 -8.33 -3.02 30.64
CA LEU A 4 -7.32 -2.66 29.66
C LEU A 4 -7.91 -2.72 28.24
N ILE A 5 -7.65 -1.69 27.44
CA ILE A 5 -7.90 -1.71 25.99
C ILE A 5 -6.56 -1.55 25.27
N ILE A 6 -6.23 -2.52 24.42
CA ILE A 6 -5.07 -2.46 23.52
C ILE A 6 -5.59 -2.19 22.11
N CYS A 7 -5.17 -1.07 21.53
CA CYS A 7 -5.49 -0.68 20.16
C CYS A 7 -4.26 -0.91 19.27
N ASP A 8 -4.21 -2.06 18.62
CA ASP A 8 -3.22 -2.33 17.58
C ASP A 8 -3.55 -1.57 16.28
N GLU A 9 -2.52 -1.15 15.57
CA GLU A 9 -2.59 -0.27 14.40
C GLU A 9 -3.43 1.00 14.64
N SER A 10 -3.06 1.75 15.69
CA SER A 10 -3.81 2.94 16.14
C SER A 10 -3.95 4.06 15.10
N GLN A 11 -3.18 4.05 14.01
CA GLN A 11 -3.41 4.94 12.87
C GLN A 11 -4.82 4.75 12.26
N ARG A 12 -5.49 3.62 12.49
CA ARG A 12 -6.90 3.41 12.09
C ARG A 12 -7.88 4.37 12.76
N ILE A 13 -7.54 4.88 13.94
CA ILE A 13 -8.36 5.87 14.66
C ILE A 13 -7.85 7.30 14.50
N LYS A 14 -7.00 7.59 13.50
CA LYS A 14 -6.43 8.93 13.27
C LYS A 14 -7.48 10.01 12.99
N ASN A 15 -8.58 9.64 12.33
CA ASN A 15 -9.63 10.60 11.98
C ASN A 15 -10.61 10.81 13.15
N PRO A 16 -10.64 11.98 13.80
CA PRO A 16 -11.48 12.23 14.97
C PRO A 16 -12.98 12.26 14.64
N ARG A 17 -13.35 12.46 13.38
CA ARG A 17 -14.76 12.50 12.94
C ARG A 17 -15.33 11.11 12.67
N ALA A 18 -14.48 10.11 12.46
CA ALA A 18 -14.89 8.75 12.12
C ALA A 18 -15.66 8.09 13.26
N ALA A 19 -16.65 7.25 12.91
CA ALA A 19 -17.48 6.53 13.87
C ALA A 19 -16.63 5.60 14.76
N GLN A 20 -15.63 4.93 14.17
CA GLN A 20 -14.69 4.06 14.87
C GLN A 20 -13.91 4.81 15.95
N SER A 21 -13.31 5.96 15.62
CA SER A 21 -12.56 6.78 16.58
C SER A 21 -13.44 7.26 17.72
N LYS A 22 -14.64 7.77 17.41
CA LYS A 22 -15.60 8.22 18.43
C LYS A 22 -16.04 7.10 19.36
N ALA A 23 -16.27 5.90 18.82
CA ALA A 23 -16.62 4.73 19.62
C ALA A 23 -15.47 4.34 20.55
N LEU A 24 -14.24 4.31 20.03
CA LEU A 24 -13.07 3.95 20.82
C LEU A 24 -12.74 5.01 21.88
N HIS A 25 -12.94 6.31 21.59
CA HIS A 25 -12.84 7.38 22.61
C HIS A 25 -13.78 7.12 23.78
N ARG A 26 -15.06 6.84 23.51
CA ARG A 26 -16.07 6.56 24.55
C ARG A 26 -15.75 5.29 25.34
N LEU A 27 -15.23 4.25 24.69
CA LEU A 27 -14.78 3.03 25.36
C LEU A 27 -13.56 3.30 26.24
N GLY A 28 -12.58 4.04 25.71
CA GLY A 28 -11.36 4.42 26.42
C GLY A 28 -11.61 5.34 27.62
N ASP A 29 -12.64 6.18 27.57
CA ASP A 29 -13.04 7.03 28.70
C ASP A 29 -13.54 6.19 29.90
N ARG A 30 -13.92 4.93 29.68
CA ARG A 30 -14.36 4.00 30.72
C ARG A 30 -13.29 2.97 31.12
N ALA A 31 -12.16 2.91 30.41
CA ALA A 31 -11.11 1.93 30.64
C ALA A 31 -10.04 2.48 31.59
N ARG A 32 -9.57 1.64 32.53
CA ARG A 32 -8.54 2.03 33.50
C ARG A 32 -7.17 2.16 32.85
N TYR A 33 -6.83 1.24 31.95
CA TYR A 33 -5.58 1.19 31.22
C TYR A 33 -5.84 1.20 29.71
N LYS A 34 -4.97 1.88 28.99
CA LYS A 34 -5.05 2.01 27.53
C LYS A 34 -3.66 1.93 26.95
N LEU A 35 -3.53 1.16 25.88
CA LEU A 35 -2.30 1.02 25.13
C LEU A 35 -2.62 1.19 23.64
N ILE A 36 -1.80 1.96 22.94
CA ILE A 36 -1.82 2.03 21.48
C ILE A 36 -0.54 1.43 20.94
N LEU A 37 -0.64 0.67 19.85
CA LEU A 37 0.49 0.14 19.10
C LEU A 37 0.36 0.62 17.66
N SER A 38 1.45 1.12 17.09
CA SER A 38 1.48 1.55 15.68
C SER A 38 2.91 1.56 15.16
N GLY A 39 3.10 1.02 13.94
CA GLY A 39 4.35 1.18 13.22
C GLY A 39 4.51 2.57 12.58
N THR A 40 3.41 3.31 12.38
CA THR A 40 3.36 4.60 11.70
C THR A 40 2.37 5.55 12.39
N PRO A 41 2.69 6.06 13.60
CA PRO A 41 1.76 6.87 14.39
C PRO A 41 1.38 8.19 13.71
N VAL A 42 2.23 8.70 12.82
CA VAL A 42 1.95 9.83 11.93
C VAL A 42 1.94 9.31 10.49
N SER A 43 0.78 9.31 9.86
CA SER A 43 0.64 8.84 8.48
C SER A 43 0.67 9.96 7.45
N ASN A 44 -0.07 11.06 7.67
CA ASN A 44 -0.25 12.11 6.67
C ASN A 44 -0.03 13.50 7.25
N SER A 45 -0.48 13.71 8.50
CA SER A 45 -0.40 15.00 9.18
C SER A 45 0.00 14.80 10.65
N PRO A 46 0.82 15.68 11.24
CA PRO A 46 1.03 15.72 12.69
C PRO A 46 -0.30 15.84 13.48
N LEU A 47 -1.35 16.36 12.84
CA LEU A 47 -2.69 16.46 13.43
C LEU A 47 -3.35 15.08 13.66
N ASP A 48 -2.91 14.04 12.95
CA ASP A 48 -3.38 12.66 13.07
C ASP A 48 -3.11 12.07 14.47
N LEU A 49 -2.14 12.62 15.20
CA LEU A 49 -1.81 12.21 16.57
C LEU A 49 -2.95 12.52 17.54
N TRP A 50 -3.71 13.61 17.32
CA TRP A 50 -4.69 14.07 18.30
C TRP A 50 -5.71 12.99 18.63
N SER A 51 -6.26 12.31 17.62
CA SER A 51 -7.32 11.32 17.84
C SER A 51 -6.79 10.07 18.56
N GLN A 52 -5.54 9.68 18.27
CA GLN A 52 -4.87 8.56 18.95
C GLN A 52 -4.60 8.88 20.42
N TYR A 53 -4.14 10.09 20.71
CA TYR A 53 -3.87 10.54 22.07
C TYR A 53 -5.13 10.92 22.84
N ARG A 54 -6.21 11.37 22.16
CA ARG A 54 -7.52 11.53 22.78
C ARG A 54 -8.04 10.22 23.35
N PHE A 55 -7.79 9.11 22.66
CA PHE A 55 -8.01 7.77 23.22
C PHE A 55 -7.02 7.49 24.36
N LEU A 56 -5.72 7.48 24.08
CA LEU A 56 -4.65 7.06 25.00
C LEU A 56 -4.65 7.87 26.30
N ASN A 57 -4.40 9.17 26.21
CA ASN A 57 -4.30 10.10 27.33
C ASN A 57 -4.67 11.53 26.88
N PRO A 58 -5.91 12.00 27.16
CA PRO A 58 -6.37 13.32 26.74
C PRO A 58 -5.60 14.47 27.40
N PHE A 59 -4.81 14.25 28.45
CA PHE A 59 -4.00 15.30 29.08
C PHE A 59 -2.81 15.75 28.20
N VAL A 60 -2.39 14.93 27.23
CA VAL A 60 -1.25 15.25 26.37
C VAL A 60 -1.58 16.38 25.38
N PHE A 61 -2.72 16.27 24.68
CA PHE A 61 -3.14 17.21 23.63
C PHE A 61 -4.51 17.85 23.84
N GLY A 62 -5.20 17.53 24.93
CA GLY A 62 -6.53 18.03 25.25
C GLY A 62 -7.66 17.26 24.58
N THR A 63 -8.90 17.61 24.95
CA THR A 63 -10.13 16.93 24.50
C THR A 63 -10.80 17.56 23.28
N SER A 64 -10.25 18.66 22.75
CA SER A 64 -10.80 19.38 21.59
C SER A 64 -9.84 19.37 20.41
N TYR A 65 -10.20 18.64 19.35
CA TYR A 65 -9.48 18.65 18.08
C TYR A 65 -9.36 20.06 17.51
N PHE A 66 -10.42 20.86 17.61
CA PHE A 66 -10.43 22.23 17.10
C PHE A 66 -9.38 23.11 17.78
N GLN A 67 -9.20 22.99 19.11
CA GLN A 67 -8.17 23.73 19.83
C GLN A 67 -6.77 23.26 19.47
N PHE A 68 -6.59 21.94 19.31
CA PHE A 68 -5.33 21.36 18.88
C PHE A 68 -4.93 21.82 17.46
N GLU A 69 -5.87 21.72 16.51
CA GLU A 69 -5.71 22.20 15.13
C GLU A 69 -5.41 23.70 15.11
N LYS A 70 -6.17 24.52 15.84
CA LYS A 70 -5.92 25.97 15.93
C LYS A 70 -4.52 26.30 16.46
N LYS A 71 -4.02 25.52 17.43
CA LYS A 71 -2.70 25.74 18.03
C LYS A 71 -1.56 25.35 17.08
N HIS A 72 -1.73 24.28 16.30
CA HIS A 72 -0.63 23.64 15.58
C HIS A 72 -0.69 23.76 14.05
N ALA A 73 -1.85 24.08 13.47
CA ALA A 73 -1.99 24.32 12.03
C ALA A 73 -1.60 25.76 11.64
N VAL A 74 -1.05 25.91 10.44
CA VAL A 74 -0.87 27.20 9.78
C VAL A 74 -1.84 27.27 8.62
N MET A 75 -2.80 28.19 8.70
CA MET A 75 -3.83 28.39 7.68
C MET A 75 -3.46 29.59 6.80
N GLY A 76 -3.57 29.44 5.49
CA GLY A 76 -3.29 30.47 4.48
C GLY A 76 -4.22 30.34 3.26
N GLY A 77 -3.82 30.97 2.16
CA GLY A 77 -4.57 30.97 0.89
C GLY A 77 -5.80 31.88 0.87
N PRO A 78 -6.60 31.80 -0.22
CA PRO A 78 -7.77 32.66 -0.40
C PRO A 78 -8.75 32.56 0.77
N THR A 79 -9.23 33.70 1.22
CA THR A 79 -10.16 33.78 2.35
C THR A 79 -11.58 33.47 1.90
N ILE A 80 -12.28 32.62 2.65
CA ILE A 80 -13.73 32.45 2.53
C ILE A 80 -14.35 33.06 3.80
N ASN A 81 -15.24 34.05 3.63
CA ASN A 81 -15.81 34.82 4.74
C ASN A 81 -14.74 35.46 5.65
N GLY A 82 -13.71 36.06 5.04
CA GLY A 82 -12.63 36.75 5.76
C GLY A 82 -11.66 35.84 6.52
N LYS A 83 -11.74 34.51 6.35
CA LYS A 83 -10.86 33.55 7.03
C LYS A 83 -10.10 32.67 6.02
N PRO A 84 -8.77 32.55 6.14
CA PRO A 84 -8.01 31.59 5.34
C PRO A 84 -8.40 30.16 5.75
N ARG A 85 -8.69 29.32 4.76
CA ARG A 85 -9.12 27.91 4.99
C ARG A 85 -8.16 26.87 4.42
N LYS A 86 -7.11 27.25 3.70
CA LYS A 86 -6.14 26.30 3.17
C LYS A 86 -5.08 26.00 4.23
N LEU A 87 -4.88 24.73 4.58
CA LEU A 87 -3.73 24.33 5.38
C LEU A 87 -2.46 24.53 4.54
N VAL A 88 -1.52 25.34 5.05
CA VAL A 88 -0.26 25.66 4.34
C VAL A 88 0.98 25.22 5.10
N GLY A 89 0.83 24.72 6.33
CA GLY A 89 1.93 24.21 7.12
C GLY A 89 1.54 23.91 8.56
N TYR A 90 2.55 23.66 9.39
CA TYR A 90 2.42 23.33 10.81
C TYR A 90 3.38 24.19 11.63
N ARG A 91 3.09 24.36 12.91
CA ARG A 91 3.94 25.06 13.89
C ARG A 91 4.16 24.19 15.13
N ASP A 92 5.28 24.41 15.81
CA ASP A 92 5.63 23.70 17.05
C ASP A 92 5.65 22.17 16.88
N LEU A 93 6.29 21.69 15.81
CA LEU A 93 6.39 20.24 15.54
C LEU A 93 7.19 19.54 16.64
N ASP A 94 8.30 20.14 17.08
CA ASP A 94 9.13 19.59 18.16
C ASP A 94 8.34 19.45 19.46
N GLY A 95 7.57 20.47 19.85
CA GLY A 95 6.73 20.43 21.05
C GLY A 95 5.53 19.49 20.95
N ILE A 96 5.05 19.16 19.75
CA ILE A 96 4.09 18.05 19.55
C ILE A 96 4.79 16.72 19.83
N MET A 97 5.97 16.51 19.25
CA MET A 97 6.71 15.25 19.36
C MET A 97 7.21 15.00 20.77
N GLU A 98 7.74 16.01 21.46
CA GLU A 98 8.16 15.91 22.85
C GLU A 98 7.00 15.47 23.77
N ARG A 99 5.83 16.09 23.62
CA ARG A 99 4.63 15.72 24.38
C ARG A 99 4.12 14.33 24.01
N ALA A 100 4.15 13.95 22.74
CA ALA A 100 3.81 12.60 22.32
C ALA A 100 4.72 11.56 23.01
N TYR A 101 6.04 11.77 22.95
CA TYR A 101 7.02 10.84 23.53
C TYR A 101 7.08 10.84 25.05
N SER A 102 6.47 11.81 25.74
CA SER A 102 6.37 11.80 27.22
C SER A 102 5.65 10.57 27.79
N VAL A 103 4.82 9.90 26.97
CA VAL A 103 4.05 8.70 27.35
C VAL A 103 4.19 7.57 26.33
N ALA A 104 5.16 7.65 25.42
CA ALA A 104 5.37 6.68 24.36
C ALA A 104 6.83 6.23 24.31
N SER A 105 7.03 4.92 24.10
CA SER A 105 8.34 4.37 23.77
C SER A 105 8.41 4.10 22.26
N ARG A 106 9.53 4.44 21.64
CA ARG A 106 9.80 4.17 20.23
C ARG A 106 11.17 3.55 20.10
N ALA A 107 11.23 2.42 19.42
CA ALA A 107 12.47 1.82 18.94
C ALA A 107 12.43 1.79 17.41
N THR A 108 13.55 2.09 16.76
CA THR A 108 13.71 1.84 15.34
C THR A 108 14.29 0.45 15.12
N LYS A 109 14.23 -0.06 13.88
CA LYS A 109 14.89 -1.32 13.54
C LYS A 109 16.40 -1.25 13.79
N ALA A 110 17.03 -0.12 13.50
CA ALA A 110 18.46 0.08 13.74
C ALA A 110 18.82 0.04 15.23
N ASP A 111 17.92 0.46 16.11
CA ASP A 111 18.16 0.42 17.57
C ASP A 111 18.02 -1.00 18.14
N ALA A 112 17.28 -1.88 17.46
CA ALA A 112 16.82 -3.14 18.03
C ALA A 112 17.29 -4.40 17.28
N LEU A 113 17.72 -4.28 16.02
CA LEU A 113 17.98 -5.40 15.13
C LEU A 113 19.16 -5.11 14.18
N ASP A 114 20.05 -6.08 14.04
CA ASP A 114 21.04 -6.13 12.96
C ASP A 114 20.38 -6.72 11.72
N LEU A 115 19.81 -5.85 10.87
CA LEU A 115 19.18 -6.26 9.62
C LEU A 115 20.08 -5.95 8.42
N PRO A 116 20.09 -6.81 7.40
CA PRO A 116 20.92 -6.61 6.22
C PRO A 116 20.42 -5.44 5.36
N GLU A 117 21.25 -4.98 4.44
CA GLU A 117 20.96 -3.83 3.59
C GLU A 117 19.77 -4.07 2.65
N LYS A 118 19.17 -2.96 2.20
CA LYS A 118 18.07 -2.93 1.22
C LYS A 118 18.58 -2.36 -0.10
N THR A 119 18.29 -3.03 -1.21
CA THR A 119 18.53 -2.53 -2.57
C THR A 119 17.22 -2.45 -3.32
N PHE A 120 17.05 -1.38 -4.10
CA PHE A 120 15.83 -1.12 -4.87
C PHE A 120 16.18 -1.06 -6.34
N GLU A 121 15.37 -1.72 -7.18
CA GLU A 121 15.51 -1.73 -8.63
C GLU A 121 14.17 -1.36 -9.28
N ASN A 122 14.20 -0.33 -10.12
CA ASN A 122 13.09 -0.01 -11.00
C ASN A 122 13.31 -0.75 -12.32
N ARG A 123 12.62 -1.87 -12.53
CA ARG A 123 12.70 -2.64 -13.75
C ARG A 123 11.76 -2.07 -14.81
N PRO A 124 12.29 -1.45 -15.89
CA PRO A 124 11.45 -0.89 -16.93
C PRO A 124 10.77 -2.02 -17.71
N VAL A 125 9.44 -1.94 -17.83
CA VAL A 125 8.62 -2.89 -18.58
C VAL A 125 7.87 -2.13 -19.68
N PRO A 126 8.41 -2.05 -20.90
CA PRO A 126 7.72 -1.42 -22.02
C PRO A 126 6.38 -2.12 -22.28
N LEU A 127 5.29 -1.36 -22.31
CA LEU A 127 3.99 -1.91 -22.68
C LEU A 127 3.95 -2.23 -24.18
N SER A 128 3.21 -3.26 -24.55
CA SER A 128 2.96 -3.56 -25.96
C SER A 128 2.25 -2.38 -26.66
N PRO A 129 2.34 -2.28 -28.00
CA PRO A 129 1.65 -1.23 -28.74
C PRO A 129 0.15 -1.17 -28.47
N THR A 130 -0.49 -2.32 -28.21
CA THR A 130 -1.93 -2.40 -27.88
C THR A 130 -2.22 -1.83 -26.49
N GLU A 131 -1.46 -2.24 -25.48
CA GLU A 131 -1.60 -1.71 -24.11
C GLU A 131 -1.32 -0.20 -24.06
N MET A 132 -0.26 0.27 -24.74
CA MET A 132 0.09 1.68 -24.77
C MET A 132 -0.97 2.52 -25.52
N ARG A 133 -1.57 2.01 -26.61
CA ARG A 133 -2.69 2.69 -27.28
C ARG A 133 -3.88 2.88 -26.34
N ALA A 134 -4.31 1.81 -25.66
CA ALA A 134 -5.39 1.90 -24.68
C ALA A 134 -5.04 2.84 -23.52
N TYR A 135 -3.79 2.82 -23.05
CA TYR A 135 -3.30 3.75 -22.03
C TYR A 135 -3.44 5.21 -22.46
N ARG A 136 -2.92 5.56 -23.66
CA ARG A 136 -3.00 6.92 -24.20
C ARG A 136 -4.43 7.35 -24.47
N GLN A 137 -5.29 6.45 -24.93
CA GLN A 137 -6.70 6.75 -25.13
C GLN A 137 -7.39 7.10 -23.80
N MET A 138 -7.22 6.28 -22.75
CA MET A 138 -7.73 6.61 -21.40
C MET A 138 -7.12 7.91 -20.85
N GLN A 139 -5.84 8.14 -21.14
CA GLN A 139 -5.10 9.32 -20.69
C GLN A 139 -5.63 10.61 -21.33
N HIS A 140 -5.96 10.63 -22.63
CA HIS A 140 -6.37 11.87 -23.31
C HIS A 140 -7.89 12.01 -23.45
N GLU A 141 -8.59 10.92 -23.77
CA GLU A 141 -10.01 10.92 -24.11
C GLU A 141 -10.90 10.56 -22.91
N SER A 142 -10.31 10.09 -21.80
CA SER A 142 -11.05 9.53 -20.66
C SER A 142 -11.95 8.35 -21.06
N LEU A 143 -11.57 7.65 -22.13
CA LEU A 143 -12.34 6.63 -22.83
C LEU A 143 -11.39 5.54 -23.36
N VAL A 144 -11.80 4.28 -23.31
CA VAL A 144 -11.17 3.16 -24.03
C VAL A 144 -12.25 2.22 -24.55
N TRP A 145 -12.06 1.68 -25.76
CA TRP A 145 -12.90 0.61 -26.31
C TRP A 145 -12.27 -0.77 -26.09
N LEU A 146 -13.03 -1.69 -25.50
CA LEU A 146 -12.71 -3.10 -25.37
C LEU A 146 -13.65 -3.92 -26.27
N GLY A 147 -13.25 -4.11 -27.53
CA GLY A 147 -14.15 -4.69 -28.53
C GLY A 147 -15.35 -3.76 -28.78
N ALA A 148 -16.57 -4.25 -28.55
CA ALA A 148 -17.81 -3.47 -28.67
C ALA A 148 -18.20 -2.72 -27.38
N GLN A 149 -17.41 -2.85 -26.29
CA GLN A 149 -17.73 -2.27 -24.99
C GLN A 149 -16.94 -1.00 -24.73
N GLU A 150 -17.62 0.00 -24.16
CA GLU A 150 -17.05 1.30 -23.79
C GLU A 150 -16.60 1.31 -22.32
N VAL A 151 -15.44 1.93 -22.05
CA VAL A 151 -14.93 2.19 -20.69
C VAL A 151 -14.63 3.66 -20.55
N THR A 152 -15.34 4.35 -19.66
CA THR A 152 -15.21 5.79 -19.43
C THR A 152 -14.62 6.09 -18.05
N ALA A 153 -14.13 7.31 -17.86
CA ALA A 153 -13.71 7.78 -16.56
C ALA A 153 -13.99 9.28 -16.38
N GLN A 154 -15.12 9.59 -15.74
CA GLN A 154 -15.63 10.97 -15.64
C GLN A 154 -14.86 11.89 -14.67
N ASN A 155 -14.01 11.35 -13.79
CA ASN A 155 -13.22 12.14 -12.86
C ASN A 155 -11.75 11.67 -12.82
N VAL A 156 -10.85 12.55 -12.37
CA VAL A 156 -9.40 12.33 -12.34
C VAL A 156 -9.03 11.07 -11.55
N LEU A 157 -9.72 10.79 -10.44
CA LEU A 157 -9.48 9.62 -9.61
C LEU A 157 -9.81 8.31 -10.35
N THR A 158 -10.98 8.26 -11.00
CA THR A 158 -11.38 7.12 -11.81
C THR A 158 -10.40 6.93 -12.98
N ARG A 159 -9.98 8.01 -13.64
CA ARG A 159 -8.98 7.94 -14.73
C ARG A 159 -7.66 7.37 -14.24
N MET A 160 -7.12 7.88 -13.14
CA MET A 160 -5.90 7.33 -12.53
C MET A 160 -6.04 5.84 -12.19
N LEU A 161 -7.18 5.44 -11.63
CA LEU A 161 -7.47 4.04 -11.34
C LEU A 161 -7.47 3.19 -12.64
N ARG A 162 -8.11 3.66 -13.72
CA ARG A 162 -8.13 2.97 -15.01
C ARG A 162 -6.74 2.87 -15.63
N LEU A 163 -5.95 3.94 -15.58
CA LEU A 163 -4.55 3.93 -16.04
C LEU A 163 -3.73 2.87 -15.29
N GLN A 164 -3.90 2.74 -13.97
CA GLN A 164 -3.20 1.72 -13.17
C GLN A 164 -3.69 0.30 -13.48
N GLN A 165 -4.96 0.11 -13.82
CA GLN A 165 -5.46 -1.19 -14.29
C GLN A 165 -4.81 -1.56 -15.63
N ILE A 166 -4.75 -0.60 -16.57
CA ILE A 166 -4.15 -0.78 -17.90
C ILE A 166 -2.66 -1.14 -17.78
N THR A 167 -1.87 -0.45 -16.95
CA THR A 167 -0.45 -0.80 -16.74
C THR A 167 -0.29 -2.18 -16.08
N GLY A 168 -1.28 -2.63 -15.31
CA GLY A 168 -1.35 -3.98 -14.77
C GLY A 168 -1.75 -5.07 -15.78
N GLY A 169 -2.11 -4.69 -17.01
CA GLY A 169 -2.50 -5.61 -18.08
C GLY A 169 -4.00 -5.93 -18.11
N PHE A 170 -4.84 -5.22 -17.35
CA PHE A 170 -6.27 -5.53 -17.23
C PHE A 170 -7.15 -4.29 -17.34
N LEU A 171 -8.37 -4.46 -17.82
CA LEU A 171 -9.36 -3.38 -17.76
C LEU A 171 -10.75 -3.97 -17.54
N LYS A 172 -11.52 -3.33 -16.64
CA LYS A 172 -12.91 -3.72 -16.37
C LYS A 172 -13.86 -2.78 -17.10
N PRO A 173 -14.70 -3.25 -18.04
CA PRO A 173 -15.71 -2.42 -18.68
C PRO A 173 -16.73 -1.81 -17.71
N ASP A 174 -17.34 -0.69 -18.10
CA ASP A 174 -18.42 -0.06 -17.33
C ASP A 174 -19.77 -0.78 -17.54
N GLU A 175 -20.02 -1.32 -18.74
CA GLU A 175 -21.25 -2.02 -19.12
C GLU A 175 -21.02 -3.49 -19.53
N GLY A 176 -22.08 -4.31 -19.48
CA GLY A 176 -22.05 -5.76 -19.77
C GLY A 176 -21.99 -6.62 -18.50
N ASP A 177 -21.50 -7.87 -18.60
CA ASP A 177 -21.34 -8.75 -17.43
C ASP A 177 -20.27 -8.27 -16.43
N GLY A 178 -19.60 -7.16 -16.75
CA GLY A 178 -18.61 -6.50 -15.89
C GLY A 178 -17.37 -7.35 -15.64
N LYS A 179 -17.10 -8.37 -16.47
CA LYS A 179 -15.90 -9.19 -16.30
C LYS A 179 -14.65 -8.39 -16.68
N THR A 180 -13.63 -8.51 -15.84
CA THR A 180 -12.32 -7.92 -16.13
C THR A 180 -11.70 -8.64 -17.32
N GLN A 181 -11.29 -7.88 -18.34
CA GLN A 181 -10.61 -8.38 -19.52
C GLN A 181 -9.10 -8.21 -19.38
N GLN A 182 -8.34 -9.14 -19.92
CA GLN A 182 -6.89 -9.02 -20.03
C GLN A 182 -6.57 -8.25 -21.32
N LEU A 183 -5.89 -7.13 -21.17
CA LEU A 183 -5.49 -6.23 -22.24
C LEU A 183 -4.09 -6.58 -22.75
N GLY A 184 -3.22 -7.12 -21.90
CA GLY A 184 -1.90 -7.59 -22.26
C GLY A 184 -1.16 -8.27 -21.11
N THR A 185 0.07 -8.69 -21.39
CA THR A 185 0.90 -9.50 -20.49
C THR A 185 2.25 -8.89 -20.18
N SER A 186 2.57 -7.65 -20.62
CA SER A 186 3.93 -7.12 -20.55
C SER A 186 4.58 -7.24 -19.16
N LYS A 187 3.86 -6.90 -18.08
CA LYS A 187 4.34 -7.10 -16.70
C LYS A 187 4.29 -8.55 -16.23
N LEU A 188 3.35 -9.34 -16.74
CA LEU A 188 3.25 -10.76 -16.41
C LEU A 188 4.41 -11.54 -17.00
N ASP A 189 4.84 -11.19 -18.21
CA ASP A 189 5.99 -11.76 -18.91
C ASP A 189 7.29 -11.36 -18.18
N ALA A 190 7.45 -10.07 -17.82
CA ALA A 190 8.59 -9.65 -17.00
C ALA A 190 8.65 -10.35 -15.62
N LEU A 191 7.50 -10.61 -14.99
CA LEU A 191 7.45 -11.39 -13.75
C LEU A 191 7.78 -12.87 -13.99
N ARG A 192 7.33 -13.45 -15.11
CA ARG A 192 7.66 -14.83 -15.51
C ARG A 192 9.17 -15.00 -15.61
N ASP A 193 9.86 -14.09 -16.31
CA ASP A 193 11.32 -14.10 -16.44
C ASP A 193 12.01 -14.10 -15.05
N ILE A 194 11.54 -13.24 -14.13
CA ILE A 194 12.06 -13.22 -12.75
C ILE A 194 11.84 -14.55 -12.03
N VAL A 195 10.67 -15.17 -12.19
CA VAL A 195 10.38 -16.45 -11.55
C VAL A 195 11.26 -17.55 -12.14
N GLU A 196 11.46 -17.57 -13.45
CA GLU A 196 12.32 -18.55 -14.10
C GLU A 196 13.77 -18.42 -13.60
N ASP A 197 14.36 -17.23 -13.69
CA ASP A 197 15.75 -17.00 -13.28
C ASP A 197 15.93 -17.15 -11.75
N TYR A 198 15.17 -16.40 -10.95
CA TYR A 198 15.42 -16.28 -9.52
C TYR A 198 14.85 -17.46 -8.71
N VAL A 199 13.74 -18.05 -9.14
CA VAL A 199 13.05 -19.10 -8.37
C VAL A 199 13.37 -20.50 -8.87
N LEU A 200 13.43 -20.71 -10.19
CA LEU A 200 13.72 -22.02 -10.76
C LEU A 200 15.22 -22.28 -10.88
N GLU A 201 15.98 -21.35 -11.45
CA GLU A 201 17.43 -21.55 -11.65
C GLU A 201 18.23 -21.35 -10.35
N GLU A 202 18.02 -20.25 -9.63
CA GLU A 202 18.72 -19.99 -8.37
C GLU A 202 18.13 -20.72 -7.15
N GLY A 203 16.91 -21.26 -7.26
CA GLY A 203 16.25 -21.98 -6.18
C GLY A 203 15.84 -21.11 -4.99
N ARG A 204 15.63 -19.80 -5.18
CA ARG A 204 15.32 -18.85 -4.10
C ARG A 204 13.81 -18.64 -3.92
N LYS A 205 13.44 -18.07 -2.78
CA LYS A 205 12.05 -17.72 -2.46
C LYS A 205 11.76 -16.27 -2.85
N LEU A 206 10.59 -16.05 -3.45
CA LEU A 206 10.15 -14.75 -3.96
C LEU A 206 8.81 -14.35 -3.35
N VAL A 207 8.67 -13.08 -2.98
CA VAL A 207 7.37 -12.49 -2.63
C VAL A 207 6.91 -11.59 -3.77
N VAL A 208 5.65 -11.69 -4.18
CA VAL A 208 5.05 -10.87 -5.23
C VAL A 208 3.86 -10.10 -4.67
N PHE A 209 3.95 -8.78 -4.71
CA PHE A 209 2.86 -7.88 -4.37
C PHE A 209 2.08 -7.46 -5.61
N PHE A 210 0.75 -7.54 -5.52
CA PHE A 210 -0.18 -7.06 -6.55
C PHE A 210 -1.26 -6.18 -5.93
N ARG A 211 -1.99 -5.42 -6.74
CA ARG A 211 -3.06 -4.54 -6.27
C ARG A 211 -4.44 -4.99 -6.70
N PHE A 212 -4.61 -5.40 -7.95
CA PHE A 212 -5.91 -5.76 -8.50
C PHE A 212 -6.11 -7.27 -8.51
N LYS A 213 -7.31 -7.73 -8.14
CA LYS A 213 -7.61 -9.18 -8.08
C LYS A 213 -7.37 -9.93 -9.40
N ALA A 214 -7.52 -9.25 -10.54
CA ALA A 214 -7.26 -9.84 -11.84
C ALA A 214 -5.76 -10.15 -12.03
N GLU A 215 -4.88 -9.27 -11.59
CA GLU A 215 -3.42 -9.49 -11.59
C GLU A 215 -3.09 -10.70 -10.72
N GLY A 216 -3.58 -10.74 -9.48
CA GLY A 216 -3.32 -11.87 -8.57
C GLY A 216 -3.74 -13.22 -9.17
N ARG A 217 -4.89 -13.27 -9.86
CA ARG A 217 -5.33 -14.49 -10.56
C ARG A 217 -4.40 -14.87 -11.72
N ALA A 218 -4.02 -13.90 -12.55
CA ALA A 218 -3.15 -14.15 -13.69
C ALA A 218 -1.73 -14.56 -13.26
N ILE A 219 -1.22 -13.97 -12.17
CA ILE A 219 0.05 -14.37 -11.55
C ILE A 219 -0.05 -15.82 -11.08
N CYS A 220 -1.10 -16.20 -10.36
CA CYS A 220 -1.28 -17.59 -9.92
C CYS A 220 -1.37 -18.57 -11.10
N GLN A 221 -2.11 -18.22 -12.16
CA GLN A 221 -2.19 -19.03 -13.37
C GLN A 221 -0.82 -19.20 -14.04
N MET A 222 -0.06 -18.12 -14.18
CA MET A 222 1.32 -18.18 -14.69
C MET A 222 2.20 -19.06 -13.82
N LEU A 223 2.09 -18.98 -12.49
CA LEU A 223 2.85 -19.82 -11.57
C LEU A 223 2.46 -21.30 -11.66
N ASP A 224 1.18 -21.62 -11.89
CA ASP A 224 0.74 -23.01 -12.12
C ASP A 224 1.41 -23.61 -13.37
N GLU A 225 1.58 -22.81 -14.43
CA GLU A 225 2.27 -23.20 -15.66
C GLU A 225 3.79 -23.37 -15.45
N VAL A 226 4.43 -22.38 -14.83
CA VAL A 226 5.90 -22.29 -14.69
C VAL A 226 6.43 -23.28 -13.66
N LEU A 227 5.77 -23.41 -12.50
CA LEU A 227 6.24 -24.25 -11.40
C LEU A 227 5.93 -25.74 -11.60
N LYS A 228 5.15 -26.10 -12.63
CA LYS A 228 4.83 -27.49 -13.04
C LYS A 228 4.53 -28.43 -11.86
N VAL A 229 3.66 -27.99 -10.95
CA VAL A 229 3.34 -28.75 -9.73
C VAL A 229 2.68 -30.08 -10.13
N PRO A 230 3.20 -31.24 -9.66
CA PRO A 230 2.59 -32.52 -9.96
C PRO A 230 1.12 -32.57 -9.51
N GLN A 231 0.25 -33.20 -10.33
CA GLN A 231 -1.16 -33.37 -9.99
C GLN A 231 -1.32 -34.01 -8.60
N GLY A 232 -2.25 -33.49 -7.81
CA GLY A 232 -2.53 -33.96 -6.44
C GLY A 232 -1.63 -33.37 -5.35
N ARG A 233 -0.69 -32.47 -5.67
CA ARG A 233 0.08 -31.70 -4.68
C ARG A 233 -0.47 -30.28 -4.50
N PRO A 234 -0.34 -29.70 -3.29
CA PRO A 234 -0.72 -28.32 -3.07
C PRO A 234 0.15 -27.36 -3.91
N PRO A 235 -0.37 -26.21 -4.36
CA PRO A 235 0.35 -25.28 -5.23
C PRO A 235 1.76 -24.96 -4.72
N ALA A 236 2.75 -24.78 -5.60
CA ALA A 236 4.12 -24.44 -5.19
C ALA A 236 4.29 -22.97 -4.75
N TYR A 237 3.17 -22.28 -4.51
CA TYR A 237 3.11 -20.92 -4.00
C TYR A 237 2.08 -20.77 -2.88
N GLY A 238 2.30 -19.78 -2.02
CA GLY A 238 1.29 -19.26 -1.12
C GLY A 238 0.51 -18.12 -1.78
N PHE A 239 -0.77 -17.99 -1.46
CA PHE A 239 -1.61 -16.90 -1.95
C PHE A 239 -2.44 -16.31 -0.82
N ILE A 240 -2.41 -14.99 -0.69
CA ILE A 240 -3.28 -14.25 0.23
C ILE A 240 -3.87 -13.03 -0.47
N ASP A 241 -5.20 -12.92 -0.45
CA ASP A 241 -5.92 -11.69 -0.79
C ASP A 241 -6.93 -11.33 0.30
N GLY A 242 -7.81 -10.35 0.03
CA GLY A 242 -8.84 -9.92 0.99
C GLY A 242 -9.96 -10.92 1.24
N SER A 243 -10.02 -12.04 0.52
CA SER A 243 -11.10 -13.05 0.62
C SER A 243 -10.73 -14.29 1.45
N ILE A 244 -9.43 -14.52 1.71
CA ILE A 244 -8.95 -15.70 2.44
C ILE A 244 -9.25 -15.60 3.95
N LYS A 245 -9.67 -16.69 4.59
CA LYS A 245 -9.94 -16.72 6.05
C LYS A 245 -8.64 -16.68 6.85
N GLN A 246 -8.67 -16.16 8.07
CA GLN A 246 -7.48 -16.00 8.91
C GLN A 246 -6.68 -17.30 9.10
N VAL A 247 -7.35 -18.43 9.39
CA VAL A 247 -6.68 -19.73 9.61
C VAL A 247 -5.94 -20.21 8.35
N GLU A 248 -6.53 -19.99 7.17
CA GLU A 248 -5.92 -20.35 5.89
C GLU A 248 -4.67 -19.48 5.61
N ARG A 249 -4.69 -18.20 6.02
CA ARG A 249 -3.54 -17.29 5.91
C ARG A 249 -2.34 -17.80 6.71
N GLU A 250 -2.55 -18.20 7.97
CA GLU A 250 -1.49 -18.69 8.84
C GLU A 250 -0.85 -19.97 8.30
N GLY A 251 -1.67 -20.88 7.75
CA GLY A 251 -1.19 -22.09 7.08
C GLY A 251 -0.33 -21.78 5.86
N ALA A 252 -0.76 -20.84 5.01
CA ALA A 252 0.00 -20.43 3.83
C ALA A 252 1.35 -19.80 4.19
N VAL A 253 1.36 -18.89 5.18
CA VAL A 253 2.59 -18.23 5.67
C VAL A 253 3.55 -19.26 6.27
N LYS A 254 3.06 -20.17 7.12
CA LYS A 254 3.88 -21.22 7.72
C LYS A 254 4.51 -22.10 6.65
N ARG A 255 3.73 -22.56 5.67
CA ARG A 255 4.23 -23.41 4.57
C ARG A 255 5.29 -22.68 3.76
N PHE A 256 5.08 -21.41 3.42
CA PHE A 256 6.08 -20.62 2.72
C PHE A 256 7.38 -20.45 3.52
N GLN A 257 7.28 -20.26 4.84
CA GLN A 257 8.46 -20.09 5.70
C GLN A 257 9.26 -21.39 5.86
N THR A 258 8.60 -22.56 5.89
CA THR A 258 9.26 -23.83 6.27
C THR A 258 9.44 -24.85 5.14
N SER A 259 8.64 -24.79 4.08
CA SER A 259 8.67 -25.81 3.00
C SER A 259 9.52 -25.36 1.82
N PRO A 260 10.45 -26.19 1.32
CA PRO A 260 11.22 -25.89 0.10
C PRO A 260 10.35 -25.91 -1.18
N ASP A 261 9.16 -26.52 -1.12
CA ASP A 261 8.25 -26.65 -2.26
C ASP A 261 7.38 -25.40 -2.45
N SER A 262 7.26 -24.54 -1.44
CA SER A 262 6.50 -23.28 -1.52
C SER A 262 7.47 -22.13 -1.77
N ARG A 263 7.74 -21.85 -3.05
CA ARG A 263 8.83 -20.93 -3.42
C ARG A 263 8.38 -19.51 -3.72
N VAL A 264 7.13 -19.32 -4.12
CA VAL A 264 6.57 -17.97 -4.38
C VAL A 264 5.47 -17.67 -3.36
N PHE A 265 5.38 -16.41 -2.91
CA PHE A 265 4.27 -15.94 -2.10
C PHE A 265 3.60 -14.74 -2.76
N VAL A 266 2.35 -14.90 -3.18
CA VAL A 266 1.60 -13.87 -3.90
C VAL A 266 0.61 -13.22 -2.93
N THR A 267 0.73 -11.91 -2.71
CA THR A 267 -0.14 -11.20 -1.78
C THR A 267 -0.59 -9.84 -2.28
N ASN A 268 -1.81 -9.45 -1.94
CA ASN A 268 -2.30 -8.13 -2.28
C ASN A 268 -1.70 -7.06 -1.36
N ILE A 269 -1.19 -5.95 -1.92
CA ILE A 269 -0.50 -4.88 -1.19
C ILE A 269 -1.39 -4.21 -0.12
N ASP A 270 -2.68 -4.03 -0.39
CA ASP A 270 -3.62 -3.43 0.56
C ASP A 270 -3.99 -4.38 1.69
N THR A 271 -3.91 -5.69 1.45
CA THR A 271 -4.19 -6.72 2.47
C THR A 271 -2.93 -7.25 3.15
N GLY A 272 -1.75 -6.95 2.60
CA GLY A 272 -0.45 -7.32 3.16
C GLY A 272 -0.14 -6.63 4.50
N GLY A 273 -0.90 -5.60 4.88
CA GLY A 273 -0.84 -4.95 6.19
C GLY A 273 -1.32 -5.81 7.37
N LEU A 274 -1.73 -7.06 7.16
CA LEU A 274 -2.28 -7.96 8.19
C LEU A 274 -1.22 -8.63 9.11
N GLY A 275 -0.03 -8.05 9.26
CA GLY A 275 0.92 -8.53 10.27
C GLY A 275 1.73 -9.78 9.89
N ILE A 276 1.61 -10.32 8.66
CA ILE A 276 2.35 -11.52 8.24
C ILE A 276 3.87 -11.31 8.17
N THR A 277 4.64 -12.38 8.30
CA THR A 277 6.11 -12.37 8.25
C THR A 277 6.56 -13.33 7.15
N LEU A 278 7.40 -12.85 6.22
CA LEU A 278 7.81 -13.57 5.01
C LEU A 278 9.35 -13.60 4.83
N HIS A 279 10.11 -13.51 5.93
CA HIS A 279 11.58 -13.40 5.91
C HIS A 279 12.34 -14.61 5.32
N ALA A 280 11.69 -15.75 5.03
CA ALA A 280 12.30 -16.82 4.25
C ALA A 280 12.64 -16.41 2.81
N ALA A 281 12.01 -15.36 2.28
CA ALA A 281 12.45 -14.68 1.07
C ALA A 281 13.30 -13.47 1.42
N SER A 282 14.23 -13.13 0.54
CA SER A 282 15.00 -11.88 0.57
C SER A 282 14.76 -11.02 -0.67
N CYS A 283 13.86 -11.43 -1.58
CA CYS A 283 13.48 -10.66 -2.75
C CYS A 283 11.97 -10.45 -2.79
N GLU A 284 11.55 -9.21 -3.07
CA GLU A 284 10.16 -8.82 -3.31
C GLU A 284 10.01 -8.22 -4.71
N VAL A 285 8.98 -8.61 -5.43
CA VAL A 285 8.55 -7.97 -6.69
C VAL A 285 7.25 -7.23 -6.45
N PHE A 286 7.24 -5.93 -6.73
CA PHE A 286 6.02 -5.14 -6.82
C PHE A 286 5.52 -5.14 -8.27
N TYR A 287 4.56 -6.03 -8.55
CA TYR A 287 3.89 -6.09 -9.85
C TYR A 287 3.10 -4.81 -10.13
N SER A 288 2.38 -4.34 -9.11
CA SER A 288 1.65 -3.08 -9.13
C SER A 288 1.61 -2.44 -7.76
N LEU A 289 1.58 -1.10 -7.76
CA LEU A 289 1.58 -0.27 -6.55
C LEU A 289 0.31 0.59 -6.50
N ASN A 290 0.08 1.15 -5.32
CA ASN A 290 -0.85 2.26 -5.12
C ASN A 290 -0.10 3.43 -4.50
N PHE A 291 -0.79 4.56 -4.38
CA PHE A 291 -0.25 5.76 -3.74
C PHE A 291 -0.33 5.70 -2.21
N ASN A 292 -0.42 4.53 -1.55
CA ASN A 292 -0.52 4.47 -0.09
C ASN A 292 0.87 4.16 0.49
N TYR A 293 1.57 5.21 0.95
CA TYR A 293 2.93 5.04 1.49
C TYR A 293 2.98 4.12 2.70
N ALA A 294 1.97 4.17 3.57
CA ALA A 294 1.93 3.32 4.75
C ALA A 294 1.80 1.83 4.37
N ALA A 295 0.96 1.50 3.39
CA ALA A 295 0.83 0.13 2.89
C ALA A 295 2.13 -0.34 2.22
N TYR A 296 2.77 0.52 1.42
CA TYR A 296 4.05 0.23 0.78
C TYR A 296 5.17 0.00 1.81
N ALA A 297 5.33 0.88 2.79
CA ALA A 297 6.32 0.71 3.86
C ALA A 297 6.08 -0.57 4.67
N GLN A 298 4.82 -0.92 4.94
CA GLN A 298 4.46 -2.17 5.58
C GLN A 298 4.77 -3.40 4.71
N ALA A 299 4.67 -3.30 3.38
CA ALA A 299 5.03 -4.36 2.45
C ALA A 299 6.54 -4.62 2.48
N LEU A 300 7.37 -3.58 2.38
CA LEU A 300 8.84 -3.69 2.44
C LEU A 300 9.35 -4.41 3.70
N ASP A 301 8.61 -4.29 4.79
CA ASP A 301 8.95 -4.85 6.09
C ASP A 301 8.53 -6.32 6.26
N ARG A 302 7.90 -6.95 5.25
CA ARG A 302 7.48 -8.36 5.31
C ARG A 302 8.66 -9.32 5.16
N VAL A 303 9.61 -9.02 4.26
CA VAL A 303 10.88 -9.76 4.17
C VAL A 303 11.98 -9.21 5.09
N HIS A 304 12.00 -7.89 5.32
CA HIS A 304 13.03 -7.22 6.14
C HIS A 304 12.62 -7.17 7.61
N ARG A 305 12.58 -8.34 8.24
CA ARG A 305 12.13 -8.51 9.63
C ARG A 305 13.12 -9.35 10.42
N ILE A 306 12.91 -9.43 11.74
CA ILE A 306 13.69 -10.32 12.61
C ILE A 306 13.72 -11.75 12.02
N GLY A 307 14.92 -12.33 11.94
CA GLY A 307 15.16 -13.62 11.28
C GLY A 307 15.71 -13.52 9.86
N GLN A 308 15.67 -12.35 9.22
CA GLN A 308 16.30 -12.15 7.91
C GLN A 308 17.83 -12.16 8.01
N ARG A 309 18.49 -12.91 7.11
CA ARG A 309 19.95 -13.09 7.09
C ARG A 309 20.61 -12.67 5.78
N HIS A 310 19.82 -12.35 4.76
CA HIS A 310 20.31 -12.00 3.43
C HIS A 310 19.93 -10.56 3.07
N PRO A 311 20.80 -9.83 2.34
CA PRO A 311 20.44 -8.54 1.74
C PRO A 311 19.09 -8.62 1.03
N CYS A 312 18.23 -7.64 1.30
CA CYS A 312 16.89 -7.60 0.73
C CYS A 312 16.92 -6.82 -0.59
N HIS A 313 16.34 -7.42 -1.63
CA HIS A 313 16.23 -6.82 -2.95
C HIS A 313 14.75 -6.58 -3.29
N TYR A 314 14.43 -5.38 -3.76
CA TYR A 314 13.07 -4.97 -4.06
C TYR A 314 13.01 -4.53 -5.53
N ILE A 315 12.25 -5.26 -6.34
CA ILE A 315 12.09 -5.03 -7.77
C ILE A 315 10.72 -4.41 -8.01
N HIS A 316 10.67 -3.23 -8.61
CA HIS A 316 9.43 -2.57 -9.05
C HIS A 316 9.27 -2.73 -10.55
N LEU A 317 8.17 -3.35 -10.99
CA LEU A 317 7.84 -3.41 -12.41
C LEU A 317 7.19 -2.09 -12.83
N VAL A 318 7.92 -1.26 -13.58
CA VAL A 318 7.51 0.10 -13.94
C VAL A 318 7.32 0.21 -15.45
N ALA A 319 6.11 0.52 -15.90
CA ALA A 319 5.87 0.84 -17.31
C ALA A 319 6.34 2.27 -17.62
N PRO A 320 7.37 2.48 -18.46
CA PRO A 320 7.91 3.83 -18.71
C PRO A 320 6.91 4.76 -19.39
N GLY A 321 6.92 6.05 -19.01
CA GLY A 321 6.01 7.06 -19.56
C GLY A 321 4.54 6.86 -19.17
N THR A 322 4.29 6.18 -18.03
CA THR A 322 2.94 5.89 -17.53
C THR A 322 2.75 6.31 -16.08
N ILE A 323 1.55 6.07 -15.55
CA ILE A 323 1.20 6.38 -14.16
C ILE A 323 2.06 5.64 -13.14
N ASP A 324 2.72 4.54 -13.51
CA ASP A 324 3.62 3.80 -12.60
C ASP A 324 4.77 4.68 -12.09
N GLU A 325 5.39 5.49 -12.96
CA GLU A 325 6.47 6.41 -12.58
C GLU A 325 5.98 7.46 -11.59
N HIS A 326 4.75 7.95 -11.78
CA HIS A 326 4.15 8.94 -10.88
C HIS A 326 3.78 8.34 -9.52
N VAL A 327 3.31 7.10 -9.49
CA VAL A 327 3.04 6.37 -8.24
C VAL A 327 4.35 6.18 -7.48
N LEU A 328 5.40 5.74 -8.16
CA LEU A 328 6.68 5.49 -7.53
C LEU A 328 7.30 6.78 -6.99
N ALA A 329 7.31 7.86 -7.78
CA ALA A 329 7.79 9.16 -7.33
C ALA A 329 7.03 9.68 -6.10
N ALA A 330 5.71 9.46 -6.03
CA ALA A 330 4.91 9.81 -4.86
C ALA A 330 5.30 8.98 -3.63
N LEU A 331 5.54 7.67 -3.80
CA LEU A 331 5.97 6.79 -2.71
C LEU A 331 7.39 7.14 -2.21
N GLU A 332 8.32 7.49 -3.11
CA GLU A 332 9.65 7.99 -2.77
C GLU A 332 9.57 9.30 -1.97
N ALA A 333 8.66 10.20 -2.35
CA ALA A 333 8.35 11.41 -1.61
C ALA A 333 7.57 11.18 -0.30
N LYS A 334 7.21 9.93 0.03
CA LYS A 334 6.37 9.54 1.18
C LYS A 334 5.00 10.21 1.18
N GLN A 335 4.42 10.39 -0.02
CA GLN A 335 3.15 11.08 -0.24
C GLN A 335 2.03 10.13 -0.62
N ASP A 336 0.81 10.48 -0.21
CA ASP A 336 -0.40 9.74 -0.58
C ASP A 336 -1.16 10.39 -1.76
N MET A 337 -2.10 9.65 -2.37
CA MET A 337 -2.93 10.11 -3.50
C MET A 337 -3.60 11.46 -3.23
N ALA A 338 -4.08 11.69 -2.00
CA ALA A 338 -4.73 12.93 -1.62
C ALA A 338 -3.80 14.15 -1.72
N VAL A 339 -2.51 13.97 -1.41
CA VAL A 339 -1.49 15.02 -1.54
C VAL A 339 -1.20 15.27 -3.03
N SER A 340 -1.02 14.20 -3.80
CA SER A 340 -0.82 14.29 -5.26
C SER A 340 -1.96 15.03 -5.98
N LEU A 341 -3.21 14.85 -5.52
CA LEU A 341 -4.37 15.57 -6.04
C LEU A 341 -4.34 17.07 -5.71
N VAL A 342 -4.05 17.42 -4.45
CA VAL A 342 -4.06 18.82 -3.97
C VAL A 342 -2.93 19.64 -4.59
N ASP A 343 -1.78 19.02 -4.82
CA ASP A 343 -0.60 19.66 -5.40
C ASP A 343 -0.64 19.72 -6.94
N ASN A 344 -1.77 19.34 -7.54
CA ASN A 344 -1.94 19.26 -9.01
C ASN A 344 -0.90 18.40 -9.72
N GLN A 345 -0.24 17.47 -9.03
CA GLN A 345 0.75 16.57 -9.64
C GLN A 345 0.10 15.68 -10.70
N TRP A 346 -1.19 15.38 -10.53
CA TRP A 346 -2.01 14.66 -11.50
C TRP A 346 -2.05 15.33 -12.88
N LYS A 347 -1.88 16.66 -12.96
CA LYS A 347 -1.84 17.36 -14.25
C LYS A 347 -0.71 16.86 -15.12
N ARG A 348 0.45 16.52 -14.55
CA ARG A 348 1.57 15.96 -15.31
C ARG A 348 1.23 14.62 -15.97
N ILE A 349 0.30 13.85 -15.38
CA ILE A 349 -0.18 12.60 -15.95
C ILE A 349 -1.06 12.83 -17.17
N PHE A 350 -1.77 13.96 -17.30
CA PHE A 350 -2.74 14.17 -18.39
C PHE A 350 -2.38 15.30 -19.36
N GLU A 351 -1.55 16.24 -18.93
CA GLU A 351 -1.13 17.43 -19.68
C GLU A 351 0.31 17.28 -20.22
N GLY A 352 1.05 16.24 -19.82
CA GLY A 352 2.42 15.97 -20.26
C GLY A 352 2.45 15.16 -21.57
N GLY A 353 2.65 15.87 -22.67
CA GLY A 353 3.12 15.35 -23.96
C GLY A 353 4.58 15.71 -24.17
#